data_AF-A0A1F9GXY8-F1
#
_entry.id   AF-A0A1F9GXY8-F1
#
_cell.length_a   1.000
_cell.length_b   1.000
_cell.length_c   1.000
_cell.angle_alpha   90.00
_cell.angle_beta   90.00
_cell.angle_gamma   90.00
#
_symmetry.space_group_name_H-M   'P 1'
#
loop_
_entity.id
_entity.type
_entity.pdbx_description
1 polymer ?
#
loop_
_entity_poly.entity_id
_entity_poly.type
_entity_poly.pdbx_seq_one_letter_code
_entity_poly.pdbx_strand_id
1 'polypeptide(L)'
;MKEIIAKLNLFFYFMLHFFKKPFTKRRGLTAFYEAYADDGIKPISKGDRLILQAAGRCINCGLCAQGISLLSTDAIYYFHLPSSFPLSVSRTFIHQKELPQFDGIEIGEEHCPCNVPLYSIYKYLAKGTGLL
;
A
#
# COMPACT_ATOMS: atom_id res chain seq x y z
N MET A 1 50.22 22.70 16.86
CA MET A 1 50.38 21.75 15.73
C MET A 1 49.34 20.63 15.74
N LYS A 2 49.10 19.91 16.85
CA LYS A 2 48.16 18.77 16.89
C LYS A 2 46.71 19.11 16.47
N GLU A 3 46.19 20.27 16.87
CA GLU A 3 44.85 20.73 16.45
C GLU A 3 44.73 21.00 14.95
N ILE A 4 45.77 21.55 14.33
CA ILE A 4 45.78 21.86 12.89
C ILE A 4 45.75 20.56 12.10
N ILE A 5 46.52 19.55 12.54
CA ILE A 5 46.53 18.22 11.94
C ILE A 5 45.17 17.54 12.09
N ALA A 6 44.51 17.63 13.25
CA ALA A 6 43.19 17.07 13.47
C ALA A 6 42.12 17.70 12.56
N LYS A 7 42.13 19.04 12.40
CA LYS A 7 41.20 19.76 11.51
C LYS A 7 41.42 19.41 10.04
N LEU A 8 42.67 19.30 9.60
CA LEU A 8 43.02 18.85 8.24
C LEU A 8 42.56 17.41 7.98
N ASN A 9 42.75 16.52 8.94
CA ASN A 9 42.35 15.13 8.81
C ASN A 9 40.81 15.01 8.73
N LEU A 10 40.09 15.74 9.58
CA LEU A 10 38.63 15.79 9.54
C LEU A 10 38.12 16.33 8.20
N PHE A 11 38.71 17.42 7.70
CA PHE A 11 38.38 18.00 6.40
C PHE A 11 38.64 17.00 5.26
N PHE A 12 39.76 16.29 5.30
CA PHE A 12 40.11 15.28 4.30
C PHE A 12 39.11 14.12 4.27
N TYR A 13 38.75 13.56 5.43
CA TYR A 13 37.74 12.49 5.52
C TYR A 13 36.35 12.97 5.11
N PHE A 14 35.98 14.20 5.46
CA PHE A 14 34.73 14.81 5.04
C PHE A 14 34.65 14.97 3.52
N MET A 15 35.72 15.47 2.89
CA MET A 15 35.82 15.56 1.43
C MET A 15 35.77 14.17 0.78
N LEU A 16 36.51 13.18 1.29
CA LEU A 16 36.45 11.80 0.81
C LEU A 16 35.03 11.22 0.85
N HIS A 17 34.25 11.50 1.90
CA HIS A 17 32.86 11.03 1.99
C HIS A 17 31.97 11.69 0.91
N PHE A 18 32.11 13.00 0.70
CA PHE A 18 31.36 13.73 -0.32
C PHE A 18 31.72 13.26 -1.73
N PHE A 19 33.00 13.01 -2.02
CA PHE A 19 33.46 12.56 -3.35
C PHE A 19 33.23 11.07 -3.62
N LYS A 20 33.06 10.21 -2.59
CA LYS A 20 32.67 8.80 -2.78
C LYS A 20 31.18 8.59 -3.09
N LYS A 21 30.31 9.52 -2.68
CA LYS A 21 28.85 9.38 -2.77
C LYS A 21 28.26 9.48 -4.19
N PRO A 22 28.77 10.29 -5.15
CA PRO A 22 28.16 10.39 -6.47
C PRO A 22 28.44 9.20 -7.39
N PHE A 23 29.46 8.37 -7.10
CA PHE A 23 29.88 7.26 -7.98
C PHE A 23 29.29 5.89 -7.63
N THR A 24 28.56 5.76 -6.51
CA THR A 24 28.13 4.46 -5.96
C THR A 24 26.63 4.22 -5.99
N LYS A 25 25.80 5.22 -6.33
CA LYS A 25 24.35 5.03 -6.45
C LYS A 25 23.95 4.88 -7.91
N ARG A 26 23.50 3.68 -8.30
CA ARG A 26 22.68 3.49 -9.51
C ARG A 26 21.49 4.45 -9.41
N ARG A 27 21.38 5.39 -10.35
CA ARG A 27 20.28 6.36 -10.42
C ARG A 27 19.20 5.81 -11.35
N GLY A 28 17.93 6.02 -11.00
CA GLY A 28 16.80 5.68 -11.86
C GLY A 28 15.67 4.96 -11.12
N LEU A 29 14.53 4.88 -11.79
CA LEU A 29 13.30 4.26 -11.27
C LEU A 29 13.51 2.78 -10.95
N THR A 30 14.30 2.07 -11.75
CA THR A 30 14.68 0.66 -11.56
C THR A 30 15.52 0.45 -10.31
N ALA A 31 16.56 1.27 -10.10
CA ALA A 31 17.38 1.18 -8.88
C ALA A 31 16.59 1.55 -7.62
N PHE A 32 15.59 2.43 -7.74
CA PHE A 32 14.64 2.70 -6.67
C PHE A 32 13.78 1.46 -6.36
N TYR A 33 13.21 0.80 -7.37
CA TYR A 33 12.43 -0.43 -7.12
C TYR A 33 13.26 -1.58 -6.57
N GLU A 34 14.50 -1.76 -7.04
CA GLU A 34 15.43 -2.76 -6.49
C GLU A 34 15.72 -2.49 -5.01
N ALA A 35 15.90 -1.22 -4.61
CA ALA A 35 16.21 -0.86 -3.23
C ALA A 35 15.07 -1.11 -2.23
N TYR A 36 13.82 -1.15 -2.71
CA TYR A 36 12.63 -1.38 -1.87
C TYR A 36 11.93 -2.72 -2.15
N ALA A 37 12.57 -3.60 -2.93
CA ALA A 37 12.03 -4.91 -3.26
C ALA A 37 11.87 -5.78 -1.99
N ASP A 38 12.87 -5.75 -1.10
CA ASP A 38 12.87 -6.48 0.17
C ASP A 38 11.84 -5.92 1.17
N ASP A 39 11.52 -4.63 1.07
CA ASP A 39 10.47 -3.97 1.87
C ASP A 39 9.05 -4.26 1.33
N GLY A 40 8.94 -5.01 0.22
CA GLY A 40 7.65 -5.34 -0.40
C GLY A 40 6.92 -4.15 -1.01
N ILE A 41 7.59 -3.00 -1.18
CA ILE A 41 6.97 -1.78 -1.71
C ILE A 41 6.89 -1.90 -3.23
N LYS A 42 5.70 -2.27 -3.71
CA LYS A 42 5.43 -2.38 -5.14
C LYS A 42 5.09 -1.02 -5.75
N PRO A 43 5.53 -0.74 -7.00
CA PRO A 43 5.05 0.43 -7.72
C PRO A 43 3.53 0.41 -7.89
N ILE A 44 2.89 1.52 -7.57
CA ILE A 44 1.46 1.74 -7.75
C ILE A 44 1.25 2.32 -9.16
N SER A 45 0.44 1.66 -9.98
CA SER A 45 0.11 2.17 -11.32
C SER A 45 -0.78 3.42 -11.24
N LYS A 46 -0.88 4.19 -12.34
CA LYS A 46 -1.81 5.33 -12.41
C LYS A 46 -3.26 4.92 -12.15
N GLY A 47 -3.67 3.75 -12.65
CA GLY A 47 -5.01 3.20 -12.43
C GLY A 47 -5.24 2.82 -10.97
N ASP A 48 -4.29 2.12 -10.36
CA ASP A 48 -4.36 1.73 -8.95
C ASP A 48 -4.44 2.97 -8.04
N ARG A 49 -3.74 4.06 -8.38
CA ARG A 49 -3.81 5.33 -7.64
C ARG A 49 -5.22 5.92 -7.61
N LEU A 50 -5.99 5.81 -8.70
CA LEU A 50 -7.38 6.28 -8.74
C LEU A 50 -8.27 5.44 -7.82
N ILE A 51 -8.05 4.12 -7.77
CA ILE A 51 -8.76 3.21 -6.86
C ILE A 51 -8.49 3.59 -5.40
N LEU A 52 -7.22 3.84 -5.05
CA LEU A 52 -6.82 4.25 -3.69
C LEU A 52 -7.44 5.60 -3.29
N GLN A 53 -7.47 6.57 -4.21
CA GLN A 53 -8.13 7.86 -3.96
C GLN A 53 -9.64 7.70 -3.76
N ALA A 54 -10.30 6.86 -4.57
CA ALA A 54 -11.72 6.58 -4.43
C ALA A 54 -12.05 5.86 -3.12
N ALA A 55 -11.19 4.94 -2.67
CA ALA A 55 -11.32 4.27 -1.38
C ALA A 55 -11.30 5.25 -0.19
N GLY A 56 -10.56 6.35 -0.29
CA GLY A 56 -10.50 7.39 0.72
C GLY A 56 -11.84 8.11 0.98
N ARG A 57 -12.83 7.96 0.08
CA ARG A 57 -14.19 8.50 0.29
C ARG A 57 -15.01 7.71 1.31
N CYS A 58 -14.57 6.50 1.70
CA CYS A 58 -15.32 5.67 2.61
C CYS A 58 -15.44 6.31 4.00
N ILE A 59 -16.68 6.48 4.45
CA ILE A 59 -17.04 6.98 5.79
C ILE A 59 -17.32 5.84 6.79
N ASN A 60 -17.12 4.58 6.38
CA ASN A 60 -17.37 3.38 7.18
C ASN A 60 -18.80 3.27 7.76
N CYS A 61 -19.82 3.65 6.98
CA CYS A 61 -21.22 3.57 7.42
C CYS A 61 -21.78 2.14 7.47
N GLY A 62 -21.11 1.16 6.86
CA GLY A 62 -21.53 -0.25 6.86
C GLY A 62 -22.70 -0.61 5.94
N LEU A 63 -23.31 0.35 5.24
CA LEU A 63 -24.48 0.11 4.38
C LEU A 63 -24.22 -0.88 3.25
N CYS A 64 -22.97 -0.96 2.77
CA CYS A 64 -22.57 -1.90 1.75
C CYS A 64 -22.66 -3.38 2.18
N ALA A 65 -22.88 -3.68 3.46
CA ALA A 65 -23.11 -5.06 3.88
C ALA A 65 -24.54 -5.55 3.54
N GLN A 66 -25.45 -4.65 3.16
CA GLN A 66 -26.81 -5.02 2.77
C GLN A 66 -26.78 -5.81 1.46
N GLY A 67 -27.43 -6.98 1.45
CA GLY A 67 -27.51 -7.84 0.28
C GLY A 67 -26.25 -8.65 -0.03
N ILE A 68 -25.18 -8.52 0.78
CA ILE A 68 -23.95 -9.29 0.60
C ILE A 68 -23.98 -10.55 1.46
N SER A 69 -23.65 -11.69 0.84
CA SER A 69 -23.48 -12.96 1.55
C SER A 69 -22.01 -13.33 1.62
N LEU A 70 -21.51 -13.59 2.83
CA LEU A 70 -20.15 -14.10 3.04
C LEU A 70 -20.13 -15.59 2.70
N LEU A 71 -19.26 -16.00 1.78
CA LEU A 71 -19.22 -17.37 1.26
C LEU A 71 -18.41 -18.34 2.14
N SER A 72 -17.56 -17.84 3.05
CA SER A 72 -16.77 -18.67 3.97
C SER A 72 -17.09 -18.39 5.43
N THR A 73 -17.32 -19.46 6.20
CA THR A 73 -17.63 -19.39 7.64
C THR A 73 -16.43 -19.04 8.50
N ASP A 74 -15.21 -19.34 8.06
CA ASP A 74 -13.98 -19.01 8.79
C ASP A 74 -13.70 -17.50 8.81
N ALA A 75 -14.23 -16.76 7.84
CA ALA A 75 -14.11 -15.29 7.76
C ALA A 75 -14.99 -14.54 8.77
N ILE A 76 -15.92 -15.21 9.44
CA ILE A 76 -16.78 -14.63 10.48
C ILE A 76 -15.96 -14.24 11.72
N TYR A 77 -14.90 -15.01 12.04
CA TYR A 77 -14.05 -14.74 13.20
C TYR A 77 -13.23 -13.44 13.09
N TYR A 78 -13.05 -12.89 11.89
CA TYR A 78 -12.23 -11.71 11.65
C TYR A 78 -13.03 -10.46 11.23
N PHE A 79 -14.37 -10.51 11.25
CA PHE A 79 -15.27 -9.36 11.02
C PHE A 79 -14.77 -8.38 9.94
N HIS A 80 -14.59 -8.87 8.72
CA HIS A 80 -14.29 -8.02 7.58
C HIS A 80 -15.60 -7.72 6.85
N LEU A 81 -16.30 -6.67 7.27
CA LEU A 81 -17.35 -6.10 6.44
C LEU A 81 -16.71 -5.58 5.14
N PRO A 82 -17.45 -5.51 4.02
CA PRO A 82 -16.95 -4.93 2.77
C PRO A 82 -16.40 -3.50 2.96
N SER A 83 -16.89 -2.76 3.96
CA SER A 83 -16.38 -1.43 4.32
C SER A 83 -14.95 -1.43 4.88
N SER A 84 -14.44 -2.58 5.32
CA SER A 84 -13.05 -2.73 5.75
C SER A 84 -12.07 -2.60 4.58
N PHE A 85 -12.44 -3.02 3.37
CA PHE A 85 -11.57 -2.97 2.20
C PHE A 85 -11.09 -1.55 1.87
N PRO A 86 -11.97 -0.54 1.69
CA PRO A 86 -11.52 0.82 1.44
C PRO A 86 -10.68 1.38 2.59
N LEU A 87 -10.94 1.01 3.84
CA LEU A 87 -10.13 1.43 4.98
C LEU A 87 -8.72 0.81 4.94
N SER A 88 -8.64 -0.48 4.62
CA SER A 88 -7.39 -1.25 4.46
C SER A 88 -6.52 -0.79 3.30
N VAL A 89 -7.05 -0.03 2.34
CA VAL A 89 -6.23 0.51 1.25
C VAL A 89 -5.95 2.00 1.40
N SER A 90 -6.83 2.74 2.07
CA SER A 90 -6.71 4.22 2.18
C SER A 90 -5.99 4.70 3.44
N ARG A 91 -6.03 3.94 4.55
CA ARG A 91 -5.53 4.42 5.86
C ARG A 91 -4.38 3.60 6.41
N THR A 92 -4.40 2.29 6.21
CA THR A 92 -3.39 1.35 6.71
C THR A 92 -3.29 0.23 5.71
N PHE A 93 -2.12 -0.05 5.11
CA PHE A 93 -1.89 -1.28 4.36
C PHE A 93 -2.06 -2.45 5.32
N ILE A 94 -3.28 -3.00 5.42
CA ILE A 94 -3.45 -4.24 6.16
C ILE A 94 -2.85 -5.33 5.30
N HIS A 95 -1.78 -5.96 5.79
CA HIS A 95 -1.32 -7.25 5.27
C HIS A 95 -2.38 -8.31 5.58
N GLN A 96 -3.45 -8.33 4.79
CA GLN A 96 -4.35 -9.47 4.76
C GLN A 96 -3.64 -10.58 3.99
N LYS A 97 -3.37 -11.71 4.65
CA LYS A 97 -2.84 -12.91 3.99
C LYS A 97 -3.89 -13.52 3.06
N GLU A 98 -5.15 -13.38 3.42
CA GLU A 98 -6.29 -13.94 2.70
C GLU A 98 -7.41 -12.92 2.63
N LEU A 99 -8.12 -12.89 1.50
CA LEU A 99 -9.30 -12.06 1.31
C LEU A 99 -10.55 -12.90 1.50
N PRO A 100 -11.57 -12.40 2.24
CA PRO A 100 -12.83 -13.09 2.33
C PRO A 100 -13.53 -13.08 0.97
N GLN A 101 -14.14 -14.21 0.62
CA GLN A 101 -14.98 -14.29 -0.56
C GLN A 101 -16.41 -13.87 -0.23
N PHE A 102 -16.94 -12.97 -1.04
CA PHE A 102 -18.30 -12.46 -0.93
C PHE A 102 -19.04 -12.74 -2.22
N ASP A 103 -20.32 -13.08 -2.08
CA ASP A 103 -21.28 -13.03 -3.17
C ASP A 103 -22.00 -11.68 -3.14
N GLY A 104 -22.15 -11.05 -4.31
CA GLY A 104 -22.85 -9.77 -4.46
C GLY A 104 -22.08 -8.52 -4.01
N ILE A 105 -20.75 -8.47 -4.10
CA ILE A 105 -19.99 -7.24 -3.79
C ILE A 105 -20.52 -6.03 -4.58
N GLU A 106 -20.89 -6.26 -5.83
CA GLU A 106 -21.48 -5.28 -6.73
C GLU A 106 -22.80 -4.73 -6.17
N ILE A 107 -23.62 -5.56 -5.53
CA ILE A 107 -24.87 -5.15 -4.89
C ILE A 107 -24.58 -4.22 -3.72
N GLY A 108 -23.59 -4.53 -2.88
CA GLY A 108 -23.21 -3.65 -1.77
C GLY A 108 -22.62 -2.32 -2.24
N GLU A 109 -22.02 -2.26 -3.42
CA GLU A 109 -21.54 -1.02 -4.04
C GLU A 109 -22.68 -0.05 -4.36
N GLU A 110 -23.82 -0.56 -4.84
CA GLU A 110 -25.03 0.25 -5.12
C GLU A 110 -25.59 0.93 -3.86
N HIS A 111 -25.38 0.35 -2.70
CA HIS A 111 -25.83 0.89 -1.40
C HIS A 111 -24.87 1.94 -0.82
N CYS A 112 -23.74 2.22 -1.48
CA CYS A 112 -22.74 3.14 -0.96
C CYS A 112 -23.11 4.61 -1.24
N PRO A 113 -23.38 5.44 -0.21
CA PRO A 113 -23.74 6.85 -0.42
C PRO A 113 -22.54 7.70 -0.92
N CYS A 114 -21.32 7.20 -0.78
CA CYS A 114 -20.09 7.88 -1.17
C CYS A 114 -19.53 7.39 -2.52
N ASN A 115 -20.29 6.55 -3.24
CA ASN A 115 -19.89 5.94 -4.52
C ASN A 115 -18.48 5.32 -4.44
N VAL A 116 -18.20 4.53 -3.40
CA VAL A 116 -16.92 3.85 -3.23
C VAL A 116 -16.91 2.58 -4.09
N PRO A 117 -15.93 2.40 -5.00
CA PRO A 117 -15.93 1.28 -5.93
C PRO A 117 -15.43 -0.01 -5.27
N LEU A 118 -16.29 -0.64 -4.46
CA LEU A 118 -15.94 -1.81 -3.64
C LEU A 118 -15.41 -2.97 -4.47
N TYR A 119 -16.01 -3.25 -5.63
CA TYR A 119 -15.57 -4.35 -6.48
C TYR A 119 -14.16 -4.13 -7.03
N SER A 120 -13.86 -2.89 -7.45
CA SER A 120 -12.53 -2.53 -7.95
C SER A 120 -11.47 -2.59 -6.85
N ILE A 121 -11.82 -2.16 -5.64
CA ILE A 121 -10.94 -2.22 -4.47
C ILE A 121 -10.67 -3.68 -4.07
N TYR A 122 -11.70 -4.53 -4.09
CA TYR A 122 -11.57 -5.96 -3.81
C TYR A 122 -10.60 -6.63 -4.81
N LYS A 123 -10.75 -6.36 -6.11
CA LYS A 123 -9.82 -6.85 -7.14
C LYS A 123 -8.39 -6.34 -6.93
N TYR A 124 -8.23 -5.06 -6.57
CA TYR A 124 -6.92 -4.48 -6.27
C TYR A 124 -6.24 -5.20 -5.10
N LEU A 125 -6.99 -5.47 -4.03
CA LEU A 125 -6.50 -6.24 -2.89
C LEU A 125 -6.11 -7.67 -3.30
N ALA A 126 -6.93 -8.35 -4.11
CA ALA A 126 -6.67 -9.73 -4.55
C ALA A 126 -5.39 -9.86 -5.37
N LYS A 127 -5.09 -8.86 -6.21
CA LYS A 127 -3.81 -8.74 -6.92
C LYS A 127 -2.64 -8.55 -5.96
N GLY A 128 -2.85 -7.83 -4.86
CA GLY A 128 -1.84 -7.59 -3.82
C GLY A 128 -1.47 -8.86 -3.03
N THR A 129 -2.45 -9.71 -2.75
CA THR A 129 -2.29 -10.95 -1.96
C THR A 129 -1.84 -12.16 -2.78
N GLY A 130 -1.73 -12.04 -4.12
CA GLY A 130 -1.33 -13.16 -5.00
C GLY A 130 -2.41 -14.23 -5.17
N LEU A 131 -3.68 -13.88 -4.94
CA LEU A 131 -4.84 -14.77 -5.11
C LEU A 131 -5.45 -14.71 -6.53
N LEU A 132 -4.86 -13.89 -7.42
CA LEU A 132 -5.14 -13.79 -8.86
C LEU A 132 -3.83 -13.61 -9.65
#